data_AF-A0A847BFE6-F1
#
_entry.id   AF-A0A847BFE6-F1
#
_cell.length_a   1.000
_cell.length_b   1.000
_cell.length_c   1.000
_cell.angle_alpha   90.00
_cell.angle_beta   90.00
_cell.angle_gamma   90.00
#
_symmetry.space_group_name_H-M   'P 1'
#
loop_
_entity.id
_entity.type
_entity.pdbx_description
1 polymer ?
#
loop_
_entity_poly.entity_id
_entity_poly.type
_entity_poly.pdbx_seq_one_letter_code
_entity_poly.pdbx_strand_id
1 'polypeptide(L)'
;MSIRSYDVTFRNNYEFYAASTWLGFGAASMMVPSYIDVPHEPYMGFLALSIAMASRRIPQGLNLLRAKRRLKGTDLTFIQLEKLKPIMKRYEKKDALWLGYGWEWDNQHTQLMYEMTKRSKKEVLNFKRDENKKGAGWLHGLDSKEEEISQPLSHTAGHVLIVGTTGSGKTRLFDHLITQAILRKNEAVIIIDPKGDKELCDNARRACELSGDGSRFKYFHPAFPEKSVRIDPLRNFNRATELASRIAVL
;
A
#
# COMPACT_ATOMS: atom_id res chain seq x y z
N MET A 1 11.33 -15.53 6.17
CA MET A 1 10.97 -16.29 7.39
C MET A 1 9.79 -15.57 8.00
N SER A 2 8.59 -16.15 7.85
CA SER A 2 7.33 -15.58 8.34
C SER A 2 7.45 -15.28 9.83
N ILE A 3 6.96 -14.11 10.25
CA ILE A 3 6.77 -13.80 11.67
C ILE A 3 5.87 -14.91 12.19
N ARG A 4 6.33 -15.69 13.19
CA ARG A 4 5.52 -16.77 13.75
C ARG A 4 4.14 -16.22 14.08
N SER A 5 3.09 -16.94 13.71
CA SER A 5 1.67 -16.56 13.74
C SER A 5 1.10 -16.12 15.09
N TYR A 6 1.94 -16.01 16.12
CA TYR A 6 1.57 -15.69 17.50
C TYR A 6 2.55 -14.72 18.20
N ASP A 7 3.55 -14.16 17.50
CA ASP A 7 4.50 -13.26 18.16
C ASP A 7 3.93 -11.84 18.19
N VAL A 8 3.56 -11.39 19.39
CA VAL A 8 3.06 -10.02 19.62
C VAL A 8 4.17 -9.04 19.28
N THR A 9 4.07 -8.37 18.13
CA THR A 9 5.08 -7.44 17.60
C THR A 9 5.33 -6.25 18.55
N PHE A 10 4.38 -5.99 19.46
CA PHE A 10 4.31 -4.82 20.33
C PHE A 10 4.96 -5.03 21.70
N ARG A 11 6.09 -5.74 21.79
CA ARG A 11 6.81 -5.97 23.06
C ARG A 11 8.23 -5.43 23.02
N ASN A 12 8.87 -5.30 24.19
CA ASN A 12 10.30 -4.99 24.24
C ASN A 12 11.12 -6.11 23.58
N ASN A 13 12.29 -5.74 23.05
CA ASN A 13 13.17 -6.66 22.33
C ASN A 13 14.01 -7.49 23.32
N TYR A 14 13.34 -8.40 24.02
CA TYR A 14 13.95 -9.32 25.00
C TYR A 14 15.00 -10.23 24.37
N GLU A 15 14.94 -10.45 23.05
CA GLU A 15 15.94 -11.19 22.29
C GLU A 15 17.30 -10.48 22.29
N PHE A 16 17.31 -9.16 22.13
CA PHE A 16 18.55 -8.40 22.26
C PHE A 16 19.03 -8.30 23.69
N TYR A 17 18.15 -8.12 24.67
CA TYR A 17 18.55 -8.19 26.08
C TYR A 17 19.22 -9.55 26.38
N ALA A 18 18.61 -10.66 25.96
CA ALA A 18 19.19 -11.99 26.12
C ALA A 18 20.53 -12.15 25.38
N ALA A 19 20.65 -11.67 24.14
CA ALA A 19 21.91 -11.70 23.39
C ALA A 19 23.02 -10.89 24.08
N SER A 20 22.71 -9.68 24.55
CA SER A 20 23.61 -8.83 25.32
C SER A 20 24.01 -9.47 26.65
N THR A 21 23.07 -10.13 27.34
CA THR A 21 23.35 -10.86 28.58
C THR A 21 24.30 -12.04 28.33
N TRP A 22 24.08 -12.84 27.28
CA TRP A 22 25.00 -13.93 26.92
C TRP A 22 26.40 -13.40 26.61
N LEU A 23 26.52 -12.38 25.76
CA LEU A 23 27.82 -11.77 25.44
C LEU A 23 28.49 -11.14 26.66
N GLY A 24 27.72 -10.47 27.52
CA GLY A 24 28.20 -9.85 28.75
C GLY A 24 28.76 -10.86 29.75
N PHE A 25 28.03 -11.96 30.01
CA PHE A 25 28.52 -13.03 30.88
C PHE A 25 29.72 -13.77 30.28
N GLY A 26 29.71 -14.04 28.97
CA GLY A 26 30.86 -14.66 28.30
C GLY A 26 32.11 -13.78 28.33
N ALA A 27 31.97 -12.46 28.22
CA ALA A 27 33.09 -11.52 28.35
C ALA A 27 33.56 -11.40 29.81
N ALA A 28 32.64 -11.31 30.78
CA ALA A 28 32.96 -11.23 32.19
C ALA A 28 33.65 -12.50 32.70
N SER A 29 33.26 -13.69 32.21
CA SER A 29 33.91 -14.94 32.58
C SER A 29 35.37 -14.97 32.14
N MET A 30 35.71 -14.37 30.99
CA MET A 30 37.09 -14.28 30.51
C MET A 30 37.98 -13.35 31.35
N MET A 31 37.41 -12.49 32.19
CA MET A 31 38.18 -11.65 33.10
C MET A 31 38.66 -12.43 34.34
N VAL A 32 37.97 -13.50 34.75
CA VAL A 32 38.30 -14.23 35.99
C VAL A 32 39.72 -14.83 35.97
N PRO A 33 40.15 -15.51 34.89
CA PRO A 33 41.52 -16.05 34.81
C PRO A 33 42.64 -15.00 34.83
N SER A 34 42.34 -13.72 34.58
CA SER A 34 43.34 -12.64 34.69
C SER A 34 43.61 -12.19 36.13
N TYR A 35 42.75 -12.57 37.08
CA TYR A 35 42.89 -12.20 38.49
C TYR A 35 43.22 -13.39 39.40
N ILE A 36 42.94 -14.61 38.95
CA ILE A 36 43.12 -15.85 39.72
C ILE A 36 43.78 -16.87 38.81
N ASP A 37 44.77 -17.61 39.32
CA ASP A 37 45.44 -18.68 38.59
C ASP A 37 44.51 -19.90 38.47
N VAL A 38 43.71 -19.93 37.40
CA VAL A 38 42.76 -20.99 37.07
C VAL A 38 42.89 -21.39 35.60
N PRO A 39 42.60 -22.66 35.25
CA PRO A 39 42.65 -23.11 33.85
C PRO A 39 41.73 -22.29 32.95
N HIS A 40 42.22 -21.88 31.77
CA HIS A 40 41.49 -21.00 30.84
C HIS A 40 40.46 -21.76 29.96
N GLU A 41 40.62 -23.07 29.80
CA GLU A 41 39.85 -23.90 28.87
C GLU A 41 38.34 -23.88 29.15
N PRO A 42 37.86 -24.00 30.42
CA PRO A 42 36.43 -23.93 30.73
C PRO A 42 35.82 -22.57 30.37
N TYR A 43 36.57 -21.47 30.55
CA TYR A 43 36.13 -20.11 30.26
C TYR A 43 36.02 -19.86 28.76
N MET A 44 36.95 -20.40 27.96
CA MET A 44 36.86 -20.37 26.50
C MET A 44 35.65 -21.17 26.00
N GLY A 45 35.37 -22.34 26.59
CA GLY A 45 34.17 -23.12 26.29
C GLY A 45 32.87 -22.37 26.60
N PHE A 46 32.80 -21.69 27.74
CA PHE A 46 31.66 -20.87 28.12
C PHE A 46 31.50 -19.64 27.23
N LEU A 47 32.58 -18.99 26.81
CA LEU A 47 32.55 -17.90 25.82
C LEU A 47 31.99 -18.39 24.49
N ALA A 48 32.46 -19.54 23.99
CA ALA A 48 31.96 -20.12 22.74
C ALA A 48 30.45 -20.43 22.81
N LEU A 49 29.99 -21.02 23.93
CA LEU A 49 28.57 -21.27 24.18
C LEU A 49 27.77 -19.95 24.21
N SER A 50 28.29 -18.93 24.88
CA SER A 50 27.66 -17.62 24.98
C SER A 50 27.52 -16.95 23.62
N ILE A 51 28.55 -17.03 22.77
CA ILE A 51 28.52 -16.54 21.39
C ILE A 51 27.50 -17.32 20.56
N ALA A 52 27.43 -18.65 20.69
CA ALA A 52 26.45 -19.47 19.99
C ALA A 52 25.01 -19.10 20.38
N MET A 53 24.76 -18.90 21.68
CA MET A 53 23.46 -18.48 22.19
C MET A 53 23.07 -17.07 21.74
N ALA A 54 24.00 -16.11 21.78
CA ALA A 54 23.78 -14.78 21.25
C ALA A 54 23.49 -14.80 19.75
N SER A 55 24.26 -15.56 18.97
CA SER A 55 24.08 -15.74 17.52
C SER A 55 22.71 -16.31 17.17
N ARG A 56 22.14 -17.18 18.01
CA ARG A 56 20.77 -17.69 17.84
C ARG A 56 19.70 -16.65 18.13
N ARG A 57 19.93 -15.72 19.08
CA ARG A 57 18.95 -14.71 19.51
C ARG A 57 18.95 -13.45 18.65
N ILE A 58 20.10 -13.04 18.11
CA ILE A 58 20.23 -11.84 17.28
C ILE A 58 19.23 -11.81 16.09
N PRO A 59 19.08 -12.87 15.28
CA PRO A 59 18.11 -12.86 14.17
C PRO A 59 16.67 -12.67 14.62
N GLN A 60 16.29 -13.19 15.79
CA GLN A 60 14.96 -13.04 16.37
C GLN A 60 14.70 -11.56 16.73
N GLY A 61 15.68 -10.92 17.39
CA GLY A 61 15.60 -9.49 17.73
C GLY A 61 15.60 -8.59 16.50
N LEU A 62 16.35 -8.94 15.44
CA LEU A 62 16.34 -8.20 14.17
C LEU A 62 15.00 -8.30 13.46
N ASN A 63 14.35 -9.46 13.47
CA ASN A 63 13.02 -9.63 12.87
C ASN A 63 11.97 -8.79 13.58
N LEU A 64 11.99 -8.73 14.91
CA LEU A 64 11.11 -7.86 15.69
C LEU A 64 11.35 -6.37 15.37
N LEU A 65 12.62 -5.95 15.24
CA LEU A 65 12.92 -4.57 14.82
C LEU A 65 12.41 -4.26 13.41
N ARG A 66 12.55 -5.19 12.46
CA ARG A 66 12.04 -5.02 11.09
C ARG A 66 10.53 -4.87 11.10
N ALA A 67 9.81 -5.69 11.86
CA ALA A 67 8.37 -5.60 12.03
C ALA A 67 7.96 -4.24 12.61
N LYS A 68 8.60 -3.79 13.70
CA LYS A 68 8.36 -2.45 14.28
C LYS A 68 8.67 -1.30 13.32
N ARG A 69 9.72 -1.42 12.49
CA ARG A 69 10.06 -0.40 11.49
C ARG A 69 8.99 -0.31 10.40
N ARG A 70 8.40 -1.43 9.97
CA ARG A 70 7.32 -1.44 8.97
C ARG A 70 6.05 -0.77 9.46
N LEU A 71 5.74 -0.91 10.75
CA LEU A 71 4.62 -0.22 11.38
C LEU A 71 4.75 1.31 11.42
N LYS A 72 5.93 1.88 11.11
CA LYS A 72 6.06 3.33 10.87
C LYS A 72 5.30 3.78 9.63
N GLY A 73 4.96 2.82 8.76
CA GLY A 73 4.27 3.03 7.51
C GLY A 73 5.20 3.07 6.31
N THR A 74 4.58 2.90 5.15
CA THR A 74 5.20 3.03 3.84
C THR A 74 4.86 4.39 3.24
N ASP A 75 5.77 4.92 2.43
CA ASP A 75 5.48 6.11 1.63
C ASP A 75 4.54 5.75 0.47
N LEU A 76 3.87 6.77 -0.07
CA LEU A 76 3.00 6.60 -1.22
C LEU A 76 3.81 6.10 -2.42
N THR A 77 3.30 5.04 -3.05
CA THR A 77 3.89 4.50 -4.27
C THR A 77 3.21 5.13 -5.47
N PHE A 78 4.01 5.73 -6.36
CA PHE A 78 3.55 6.24 -7.65
C PHE A 78 4.05 5.33 -8.75
N ILE A 79 3.14 4.94 -9.65
CA ILE A 79 3.46 4.08 -10.80
C ILE A 79 3.39 4.89 -12.09
N GLN A 80 4.42 4.74 -12.91
CA GLN A 80 4.45 5.29 -14.27
C GLN A 80 3.75 4.33 -15.24
N LEU A 81 3.22 4.86 -16.33
CA LEU A 81 2.43 4.10 -17.30
C LEU A 81 3.22 2.97 -17.96
N GLU A 82 4.51 3.14 -18.16
CA GLU A 82 5.42 2.15 -18.74
C GLU A 82 5.55 0.91 -17.84
N LYS A 83 5.52 1.11 -16.52
CA LYS A 83 5.51 0.03 -15.53
C LYS A 83 4.12 -0.58 -15.33
N LEU A 84 3.06 0.19 -15.55
CA LEU A 84 1.68 -0.28 -15.43
C LEU A 84 1.30 -1.25 -16.57
N LYS A 85 1.70 -0.99 -17.81
CA LYS A 85 1.40 -1.84 -18.99
C LYS A 85 1.73 -3.33 -18.79
N PRO A 86 2.93 -3.74 -18.35
CA PRO A 86 3.24 -5.16 -18.14
C PRO A 86 2.41 -5.78 -17.01
N ILE A 87 2.10 -5.03 -15.94
CA ILE A 87 1.22 -5.50 -14.87
C ILE A 87 -0.18 -5.76 -15.42
N MET A 88 -0.73 -4.80 -16.16
CA MET A 88 -2.04 -4.93 -16.81
C MET A 88 -2.11 -6.14 -17.73
N LYS A 89 -1.09 -6.41 -18.56
CA LYS A 89 -1.06 -7.61 -19.43
C LYS A 89 -1.15 -8.93 -18.65
N ARG A 90 -0.63 -8.98 -17.42
CA ARG A 90 -0.75 -10.18 -16.57
C ARG A 90 -2.16 -10.35 -16.02
N TYR A 91 -2.81 -9.25 -15.68
CA TYR A 91 -4.17 -9.24 -15.11
C TYR A 91 -5.28 -9.29 -16.16
N GLU A 92 -5.01 -8.85 -17.38
CA GLU A 92 -5.89 -9.00 -18.55
C GLU A 92 -6.17 -10.49 -18.82
N LYS A 93 -5.16 -11.36 -18.75
CA LYS A 93 -5.33 -12.81 -18.86
C LYS A 93 -6.18 -13.44 -17.75
N LYS A 94 -6.32 -12.74 -16.62
CA LYS A 94 -7.09 -13.18 -15.44
C LYS A 94 -8.46 -12.51 -15.36
N ASP A 95 -8.83 -11.72 -16.37
CA ASP A 95 -10.04 -10.89 -16.37
C ASP A 95 -10.17 -10.06 -15.08
N ALA A 96 -9.07 -9.40 -14.68
CA ALA A 96 -8.99 -8.69 -13.41
C ALA A 96 -8.38 -7.28 -13.56
N LEU A 97 -8.81 -6.37 -12.68
CA LEU A 97 -8.32 -5.02 -12.51
C LEU A 97 -7.27 -4.99 -11.40
N TRP A 98 -6.09 -4.47 -11.68
CA TRP A 98 -5.07 -4.30 -10.64
C TRP A 98 -5.39 -3.08 -9.78
N LEU A 99 -5.32 -3.23 -8.45
CA LEU A 99 -5.64 -2.18 -7.49
C LEU A 99 -4.40 -1.57 -6.83
N GLY A 100 -3.31 -2.34 -6.74
CA GLY A 100 -2.12 -1.90 -6.04
C GLY A 100 -1.36 -3.04 -5.37
N TYR A 101 -0.60 -2.70 -4.33
CA TYR A 101 0.09 -3.64 -3.48
C TYR A 101 -0.55 -3.66 -2.10
N GLY A 102 -0.67 -4.85 -1.52
CA GLY A 102 -1.29 -5.06 -0.22
C GLY A 102 -1.41 -6.55 0.08
N TRP A 103 -2.40 -6.93 0.86
CA TRP A 103 -2.65 -8.31 1.24
C TRP A 103 -4.15 -8.47 1.55
N GLU A 104 -4.64 -9.69 1.47
CA GLU A 104 -6.02 -10.00 1.84
C GLU A 104 -6.15 -10.01 3.37
N TRP A 105 -7.20 -9.37 3.88
CA TRP A 105 -7.45 -9.34 5.32
C TRP A 105 -7.79 -10.75 5.81
N ASP A 106 -7.09 -11.16 6.87
CA ASP A 106 -7.30 -12.44 7.54
C ASP A 106 -7.31 -12.19 9.06
N ASN A 107 -7.67 -13.21 9.83
CA ASN A 107 -7.78 -13.17 11.28
C ASN A 107 -6.50 -12.64 11.96
N GLN A 108 -5.32 -12.97 11.43
CA GLN A 108 -4.04 -12.48 11.96
C GLN A 108 -3.92 -10.95 11.85
N HIS A 109 -4.30 -10.38 10.71
CA HIS A 109 -4.27 -8.93 10.48
C HIS A 109 -5.23 -8.19 11.40
N THR A 110 -6.44 -8.73 11.57
CA THR A 110 -7.47 -8.17 12.46
C THR A 110 -7.04 -8.22 13.92
N GLN A 111 -6.45 -9.34 14.36
CA GLN A 111 -5.91 -9.48 15.72
C GLN A 111 -4.78 -8.49 15.98
N LEU A 112 -3.83 -8.35 15.06
CA LEU A 112 -2.75 -7.37 15.18
C LEU A 112 -3.29 -5.94 15.24
N MET A 113 -4.26 -5.59 14.38
CA MET A 113 -4.91 -4.29 14.42
C MET A 113 -5.59 -4.04 15.77
N TYR A 114 -6.32 -5.02 16.29
CA TYR A 114 -7.01 -4.94 17.58
C TYR A 114 -6.04 -4.79 18.76
N GLU A 115 -4.93 -5.52 18.74
CA GLU A 115 -3.88 -5.37 19.75
C GLU A 115 -3.21 -3.99 19.69
N MET A 116 -3.08 -3.41 18.49
CA MET A 116 -2.60 -2.03 18.31
C MET A 116 -3.56 -0.99 18.85
N THR A 117 -4.88 -1.17 18.67
CA THR A 117 -5.87 -0.20 19.13
C THR A 117 -6.04 -0.22 20.65
N LYS A 118 -5.81 -1.37 21.30
CA LYS A 118 -5.83 -1.52 22.76
C LYS A 118 -4.74 -0.78 23.50
N ARG A 119 -3.62 -0.50 22.84
CA ARG A 119 -2.45 0.12 23.46
C ARG A 119 -2.33 1.56 22.99
N SER A 120 -1.75 2.44 23.81
CA SER A 120 -1.51 3.81 23.34
C SER A 120 -0.51 3.76 22.18
N LYS A 121 -0.87 4.36 21.02
CA LYS A 121 0.00 4.37 19.83
C LYS A 121 1.40 4.93 20.13
N LYS A 122 1.51 5.80 21.14
CA LYS A 122 2.77 6.35 21.65
C LYS A 122 3.63 5.30 22.35
N GLU A 123 3.06 4.44 23.20
CA GLU A 123 3.79 3.38 23.92
C GLU A 123 4.26 2.26 22.99
N VAL A 124 3.46 1.92 21.99
CA VAL A 124 3.73 0.76 21.13
C VAL A 124 4.80 1.05 20.09
N LEU A 125 4.71 2.22 19.46
CA LEU A 125 5.51 2.52 18.29
C LEU A 125 6.78 3.31 18.64
N ASN A 126 6.90 3.88 19.85
CA ASN A 126 7.90 4.92 20.18
C ASN A 126 8.06 5.92 19.01
N PHE A 127 6.95 6.17 18.32
CA PHE A 127 6.94 6.88 17.04
C PHE A 127 5.87 7.94 17.11
N LYS A 128 6.31 9.17 16.91
CA LYS A 128 5.42 10.29 16.67
C LYS A 128 4.94 10.16 15.24
N ARG A 129 3.64 9.91 15.03
CA ARG A 129 3.03 10.02 13.71
C ARG A 129 3.39 11.39 13.15
N ASP A 130 3.87 11.43 11.92
CA ASP A 130 4.03 12.69 11.22
C ASP A 130 2.63 13.28 10.98
N GLU A 131 2.32 14.35 11.70
CA GLU A 131 1.03 15.04 11.63
C GLU A 131 0.78 15.64 10.24
N ASN A 132 1.85 15.88 9.48
CA ASN A 132 1.76 16.39 8.11
C ASN A 132 1.43 15.28 7.09
N LYS A 133 1.60 14.00 7.44
CA LYS A 133 1.26 12.87 6.56
C LYS A 133 -0.18 12.43 6.77
N LYS A 134 -0.98 12.55 5.70
CA LYS A 134 -2.35 12.01 5.63
C LYS A 134 -2.33 10.49 5.50
N GLY A 135 -3.39 9.84 5.99
CA GLY A 135 -3.56 8.39 5.90
C GLY A 135 -2.97 7.60 7.07
N ALA A 136 -3.23 6.30 7.08
CA ALA A 136 -2.84 5.36 8.11
C ALA A 136 -1.78 4.39 7.57
N GLY A 137 -0.59 4.91 7.22
CA GLY A 137 0.48 4.12 6.58
C GLY A 137 0.90 2.88 7.37
N TRP A 138 0.73 2.87 8.70
CA TRP A 138 0.99 1.72 9.55
C TRP A 138 0.16 0.48 9.19
N LEU A 139 -0.98 0.65 8.50
CA LEU A 139 -1.79 -0.47 8.01
C LEU A 139 -0.97 -1.39 7.10
N HIS A 140 -0.17 -0.82 6.20
CA HIS A 140 0.73 -1.58 5.32
C HIS A 140 1.80 -2.38 6.10
N GLY A 141 2.08 -1.98 7.35
CA GLY A 141 3.03 -2.67 8.23
C GLY A 141 2.46 -3.84 9.03
N LEU A 142 1.17 -4.17 8.88
CA LEU A 142 0.53 -5.30 9.57
C LEU A 142 0.99 -6.65 9.00
N ASP A 143 1.30 -6.73 7.71
CA ASP A 143 1.98 -7.89 7.12
C ASP A 143 3.46 -7.56 6.84
N SER A 144 4.26 -8.62 6.84
CA SER A 144 5.63 -8.64 6.42
C SER A 144 5.85 -8.52 4.91
N LYS A 145 4.84 -8.80 4.09
CA LYS A 145 4.94 -8.81 2.63
C LYS A 145 3.67 -8.26 2.01
N GLU A 146 3.85 -7.36 1.05
CA GLU A 146 2.77 -6.94 0.16
C GLU A 146 2.88 -7.70 -1.15
N GLU A 147 1.72 -8.06 -1.69
CA GLU A 147 1.52 -8.73 -2.95
C GLU A 147 0.61 -7.87 -3.85
N GLU A 148 0.58 -8.18 -5.14
CA GLU A 148 -0.28 -7.46 -6.07
C GLU A 148 -1.75 -7.83 -5.82
N ILE A 149 -2.57 -6.82 -5.50
CA ILE A 149 -4.00 -6.98 -5.25
C ILE A 149 -4.78 -6.62 -6.51
N SER A 150 -5.80 -7.41 -6.81
CA SER A 150 -6.67 -7.22 -7.95
C SER A 150 -8.12 -7.54 -7.62
N GLN A 151 -9.04 -6.95 -8.38
CA GLN A 151 -10.45 -7.25 -8.34
C GLN A 151 -10.89 -7.87 -9.68
N PRO A 152 -11.70 -8.94 -9.72
CA PRO A 152 -12.29 -9.43 -10.95
C PRO A 152 -13.06 -8.34 -11.70
N LEU A 153 -12.90 -8.27 -13.02
CA LEU A 153 -13.54 -7.24 -13.84
C LEU A 153 -15.06 -7.30 -13.79
N SER A 154 -15.63 -8.50 -13.70
CA SER A 154 -17.06 -8.72 -13.50
C SER A 154 -17.62 -8.00 -12.27
N HIS A 155 -16.82 -7.84 -11.20
CA HIS A 155 -17.26 -7.15 -9.99
C HIS A 155 -17.39 -5.63 -10.17
N THR A 156 -16.75 -5.05 -11.20
CA THR A 156 -16.86 -3.61 -11.48
C THR A 156 -18.26 -3.22 -11.94
N ALA A 157 -19.04 -4.16 -12.47
CA ALA A 157 -20.44 -3.97 -12.83
C ALA A 157 -21.33 -3.68 -11.60
N GLY A 158 -20.91 -4.10 -10.39
CA GLY A 158 -21.60 -3.82 -9.14
C GLY A 158 -21.38 -2.40 -8.58
N HIS A 159 -20.72 -1.53 -9.34
CA HIS A 159 -20.29 -0.18 -8.96
C HIS A 159 -19.20 -0.15 -7.86
N VAL A 160 -18.45 0.96 -7.81
CA VAL A 160 -17.36 1.16 -6.84
C VAL A 160 -17.54 2.52 -6.18
N LEU A 161 -17.52 2.53 -4.84
CA LEU A 161 -17.56 3.76 -4.04
C LEU A 161 -16.18 4.06 -3.47
N ILE A 162 -15.59 5.19 -3.84
CA ILE A 162 -14.31 5.66 -3.31
C ILE A 162 -14.55 6.85 -2.38
N VAL A 163 -14.31 6.65 -1.08
CA VAL A 163 -14.51 7.68 -0.04
C VAL A 163 -13.17 8.11 0.56
N GLY A 164 -13.10 9.37 1.00
CA GLY A 164 -11.92 9.93 1.64
C GLY A 164 -11.97 11.46 1.70
N THR A 165 -11.08 12.07 2.46
CA THR A 165 -10.98 13.54 2.61
C THR A 165 -10.14 14.18 1.50
N THR A 166 -10.11 15.50 1.41
CA THR A 166 -9.28 16.21 0.42
C THR A 166 -7.79 15.89 0.65
N GLY A 167 -7.08 15.49 -0.41
CA GLY A 167 -5.68 15.08 -0.35
C GLY A 167 -5.46 13.66 0.20
N SER A 168 -6.51 12.84 0.36
CA SER A 168 -6.37 11.44 0.78
C SER A 168 -5.99 10.48 -0.35
N GLY A 169 -5.80 10.97 -1.57
CA GLY A 169 -5.46 10.16 -2.74
C GLY A 169 -6.64 9.71 -3.62
N LYS A 170 -7.90 10.11 -3.32
CA LYS A 170 -9.08 9.72 -4.12
C LYS A 170 -8.90 9.93 -5.62
N THR A 171 -8.48 11.12 -6.04
CA THR A 171 -8.32 11.42 -7.47
C THR A 171 -7.22 10.59 -8.12
N ARG A 172 -6.16 10.27 -7.37
CA ARG A 172 -5.06 9.43 -7.88
C ARG A 172 -5.47 7.96 -8.03
N LEU A 173 -6.27 7.44 -7.09
CA LEU A 173 -6.90 6.13 -7.24
C LEU A 173 -7.86 6.13 -8.43
N PHE A 174 -8.69 7.17 -8.57
CA PHE A 174 -9.63 7.28 -9.68
C PHE A 174 -8.95 7.32 -11.04
N ASP A 175 -7.90 8.13 -11.18
CA ASP A 175 -7.03 8.21 -12.35
C ASP A 175 -6.38 6.86 -12.69
N HIS A 176 -5.93 6.13 -11.67
CA HIS A 176 -5.37 4.80 -11.83
C HIS A 176 -6.37 3.79 -12.41
N LEU A 177 -7.64 3.81 -11.96
CA LEU A 177 -8.68 2.92 -12.49
C LEU A 177 -9.10 3.33 -13.91
N ILE A 178 -9.29 4.64 -14.16
CA ILE A 178 -9.63 5.20 -15.48
C ILE A 178 -8.58 4.85 -16.52
N THR A 179 -7.31 5.05 -16.19
CA THR A 179 -6.19 4.73 -17.07
C THR A 179 -6.23 3.27 -17.50
N GLN A 180 -6.48 2.35 -16.56
CA GLN A 180 -6.58 0.92 -16.86
C GLN A 180 -7.80 0.60 -17.73
N ALA A 181 -8.95 1.24 -17.50
CA ALA A 181 -10.14 1.10 -18.35
C ALA A 181 -9.88 1.54 -19.80
N ILE A 182 -9.28 2.72 -19.99
CA ILE A 182 -8.95 3.24 -21.34
C ILE A 182 -8.01 2.30 -22.09
N LEU A 183 -6.98 1.80 -21.41
CA LEU A 183 -5.94 0.95 -21.99
C LEU A 183 -6.43 -0.46 -22.35
N ARG A 184 -7.51 -0.97 -21.72
CA ARG A 184 -8.14 -2.25 -22.08
C ARG A 184 -8.92 -2.22 -23.41
N LYS A 185 -9.14 -1.04 -23.99
CA LYS A 185 -9.75 -0.78 -25.31
C LYS A 185 -11.21 -1.19 -25.51
N ASN A 186 -11.73 -2.19 -24.79
CA ASN A 186 -13.12 -2.67 -24.93
C ASN A 186 -14.14 -1.88 -24.08
N GLU A 187 -13.72 -0.81 -23.42
CA GLU A 187 -14.57 0.02 -22.56
C GLU A 187 -14.70 1.44 -23.08
N ALA A 188 -15.90 1.99 -22.93
CA ALA A 188 -16.16 3.42 -23.03
C ALA A 188 -16.09 4.02 -21.63
N VAL A 189 -15.24 5.03 -21.46
CA VAL A 189 -15.06 5.73 -20.18
C VAL A 189 -15.58 7.15 -20.30
N ILE A 190 -16.56 7.50 -19.46
CA ILE A 190 -17.08 8.86 -19.33
C ILE A 190 -16.61 9.41 -18.00
N ILE A 191 -15.88 10.51 -18.03
CA ILE A 191 -15.33 11.17 -16.84
C ILE A 191 -16.12 12.46 -16.61
N ILE A 192 -16.81 12.54 -15.47
CA ILE A 192 -17.48 13.77 -15.02
C ILE A 192 -16.64 14.35 -13.90
N ASP A 193 -15.92 15.42 -14.21
CA ASP A 193 -15.04 16.09 -13.26
C ASP A 193 -15.51 17.53 -13.01
N PRO A 194 -16.33 17.76 -11.97
CA PRO A 194 -16.79 19.11 -11.62
C PRO A 194 -15.67 20.00 -11.07
N LYS A 195 -14.49 19.45 -10.74
CA LYS A 195 -13.36 20.21 -10.19
C LYS A 195 -12.40 20.71 -11.25
N GLY A 196 -12.43 20.15 -12.45
CA GLY A 196 -11.48 20.48 -13.52
C GLY A 196 -10.03 20.14 -13.16
N ASP A 197 -9.80 18.96 -12.58
CA ASP A 197 -8.46 18.42 -12.33
C ASP A 197 -7.72 18.21 -13.66
N LYS A 198 -6.80 19.14 -13.93
CA LYS A 198 -6.00 19.15 -15.16
C LYS A 198 -5.18 17.86 -15.31
N GLU A 199 -4.66 17.32 -14.21
CA GLU A 199 -3.80 16.13 -14.24
C GLU A 199 -4.62 14.88 -14.60
N LEU A 200 -5.85 14.75 -14.10
CA LEU A 200 -6.77 13.68 -14.50
C LEU A 200 -7.09 13.75 -16.00
N CYS A 201 -7.39 14.95 -16.51
CA CYS A 201 -7.64 15.17 -17.94
C CYS A 201 -6.42 14.82 -18.81
N ASP A 202 -5.23 15.26 -18.41
CA ASP A 202 -3.98 15.01 -19.13
C ASP A 202 -3.59 13.52 -19.10
N ASN A 203 -3.82 12.82 -17.98
CA ASN A 203 -3.55 11.39 -17.87
C ASN A 203 -4.55 10.56 -18.69
N ALA A 204 -5.83 10.93 -18.74
CA ALA A 204 -6.81 10.29 -19.62
C ALA A 204 -6.44 10.47 -21.12
N ARG A 205 -6.00 11.67 -21.52
CA ARG A 205 -5.50 11.92 -22.88
C ARG A 205 -4.30 11.03 -23.21
N ARG A 206 -3.30 11.00 -22.31
CA ARG A 206 -2.09 10.18 -22.46
C ARG A 206 -2.43 8.69 -22.52
N ALA A 207 -3.41 8.22 -21.75
CA ALA A 207 -3.87 6.84 -21.81
C ALA A 207 -4.47 6.49 -23.18
N CYS A 208 -5.26 7.39 -23.79
CA CYS A 208 -5.78 7.19 -25.15
C CYS A 208 -4.66 7.12 -26.19
N GLU A 209 -3.71 8.06 -26.16
CA GLU A 209 -2.53 8.06 -27.04
C GLU A 209 -1.75 6.74 -26.92
N LEU A 210 -1.51 6.28 -25.68
CA LEU A 210 -0.80 5.03 -25.41
C LEU A 210 -1.60 3.77 -25.75
N SER A 211 -2.92 3.87 -25.86
CA SER A 211 -3.76 2.80 -26.41
C SER A 211 -3.55 2.61 -27.91
N GLY A 212 -2.83 3.53 -28.57
CA GLY A 212 -2.56 3.51 -30.01
C GLY A 212 -3.55 4.32 -30.84
N ASP A 213 -4.49 5.01 -30.18
CA ASP A 213 -5.44 5.90 -30.84
C ASP A 213 -5.79 7.09 -29.94
N GLY A 214 -5.02 8.17 -30.09
CA GLY A 214 -5.24 9.42 -29.39
C GLY A 214 -6.56 10.11 -29.77
N SER A 215 -7.13 9.79 -30.95
CA SER A 215 -8.38 10.40 -31.41
C SER A 215 -9.60 9.98 -30.57
N ARG A 216 -9.47 8.89 -29.80
CA ARG A 216 -10.48 8.42 -28.83
C ARG A 216 -10.74 9.41 -27.71
N PHE A 217 -9.75 10.25 -27.37
CA PHE A 217 -9.94 11.25 -26.31
C PHE A 217 -10.86 12.38 -26.79
N LYS A 218 -11.99 12.56 -26.10
CA LYS A 218 -12.96 13.63 -26.35
C LYS A 218 -13.05 14.50 -25.09
N TYR A 219 -12.82 15.79 -25.23
CA TYR A 219 -12.91 16.76 -24.14
C TYR A 219 -14.13 17.66 -24.33
N PHE A 220 -14.84 17.97 -23.27
CA PHE A 220 -15.94 18.93 -23.28
C PHE A 220 -15.88 19.78 -22.01
N HIS A 221 -15.93 21.10 -22.19
CA HIS A 221 -16.07 22.06 -21.11
C HIS A 221 -16.78 23.33 -21.63
N PRO A 222 -17.92 23.75 -21.06
CA PRO A 222 -18.72 24.86 -21.58
C PRO A 222 -17.95 26.17 -21.78
N ALA A 223 -17.02 26.48 -20.86
CA ALA A 223 -16.20 27.69 -20.93
C ALA A 223 -15.03 27.63 -21.95
N PHE A 224 -14.76 26.47 -22.57
CA PHE A 224 -13.63 26.29 -23.48
C PHE A 224 -14.08 25.67 -24.82
N PRO A 225 -14.91 26.38 -25.62
CA PRO A 225 -15.47 25.86 -26.86
C PRO A 225 -14.40 25.45 -27.89
N GLU A 226 -13.31 26.22 -28.00
CA GLU A 226 -12.20 25.96 -28.95
C GLU A 226 -11.51 24.60 -28.74
N LYS A 227 -11.55 24.07 -27.50
CA LYS A 227 -10.93 22.79 -27.14
C LYS A 227 -11.96 21.66 -27.03
N SER A 228 -13.25 22.00 -27.05
CA SER A 228 -14.32 21.08 -26.71
C SER A 228 -14.91 20.44 -27.95
N VAL A 229 -15.33 19.17 -27.81
CA VAL A 229 -16.23 18.55 -28.76
C VAL A 229 -17.60 19.22 -28.69
N ARG A 230 -18.37 19.12 -29.77
CA ARG A 230 -19.76 19.60 -29.78
C ARG A 230 -20.67 18.48 -29.30
N ILE A 231 -21.47 18.76 -28.28
CA ILE A 231 -22.49 17.85 -27.77
C ILE A 231 -23.84 18.53 -27.98
N ASP A 232 -24.73 17.86 -28.69
CA ASP A 232 -26.12 18.26 -28.84
C ASP A 232 -26.98 17.26 -28.05
N PRO A 233 -27.45 17.63 -26.84
CA PRO A 233 -28.27 16.77 -26.01
C PRO A 233 -29.70 16.60 -26.55
N LEU A 234 -30.08 17.28 -27.65
CA LEU A 234 -31.39 17.12 -28.30
C LEU A 234 -31.30 16.28 -29.58
N ARG A 235 -30.09 16.03 -30.11
CA ARG A 235 -29.90 15.29 -31.36
C ARG A 235 -30.44 13.86 -31.33
N ASN A 236 -30.23 13.15 -30.22
CA ASN A 236 -30.62 11.74 -30.07
C ASN A 236 -31.69 11.60 -28.98
N PHE A 237 -32.85 11.05 -29.35
CA PHE A 237 -33.97 10.75 -28.44
C PHE A 237 -34.71 9.50 -28.95
N ASN A 238 -35.21 8.68 -28.04
CA ASN A 238 -36.05 7.53 -28.43
C ASN A 238 -37.53 7.93 -28.51
N ARG A 239 -37.98 8.83 -27.63
CA ARG A 239 -39.34 9.39 -27.62
C ARG A 239 -39.32 10.90 -27.67
N ALA A 240 -40.24 11.51 -28.42
CA ALA A 240 -40.34 12.97 -28.52
C ALA A 240 -40.56 13.65 -27.16
N THR A 241 -41.20 12.96 -26.22
CA THR A 241 -41.40 13.43 -24.84
C THR A 241 -40.09 13.64 -24.09
N GLU A 242 -39.01 12.93 -24.44
CA GLU A 242 -37.70 13.14 -23.81
C GLU A 242 -37.12 14.53 -24.11
N LEU A 243 -37.40 15.08 -25.30
CA LEU A 243 -36.99 16.44 -25.65
C LEU A 243 -37.67 17.45 -24.72
N ALA A 244 -38.98 17.27 -24.50
CA ALA A 244 -39.74 18.10 -23.58
C ALA A 244 -39.21 17.99 -22.15
N SER A 245 -38.94 16.78 -21.64
CA SER A 245 -38.38 16.57 -20.29
C SER A 245 -37.00 17.20 -20.11
N ARG A 246 -36.10 17.05 -21.10
CA ARG A 246 -34.75 17.64 -21.06
C ARG A 246 -34.77 19.17 -21.04
N ILE A 247 -35.73 19.79 -21.74
CA ILE A 247 -35.91 21.26 -21.75
C ILE A 247 -36.60 21.75 -20.47
N ALA A 248 -37.61 21.03 -20.00
CA ALA A 248 -38.45 21.47 -18.89
C ALA A 248 -37.76 21.35 -17.52
N VAL A 249 -36.62 20.65 -17.41
CA VAL A 249 -35.93 20.36 -16.13
C VAL A 249 -36.93 19.79 -15.10
N LEU A 250 -37.80 18.89 -15.56
CA LEU A 250 -38.79 18.18 -14.75
C LEU A 250 -38.26 16.80 -14.33
#